data_AF-A0A1M6QFY2-F1
#
_entry.id   AF-A0A1M6QFY2-F1
#
_cell.length_a   1.000
_cell.length_b   1.000
_cell.length_c   1.000
_cell.angle_alpha   90.00
_cell.angle_beta   90.00
_cell.angle_gamma   90.00
#
_symmetry.space_group_name_H-M   'P 1'
#
loop_
_entity.id
_entity.type
_entity.pdbx_description
1 polymer ?
#
loop_
_entity_poly.entity_id
_entity_poly.type
_entity_poly.pdbx_seq_one_letter_code
_entity_poly.pdbx_strand_id
1 'polypeptide(L)' 'METIVRCDCGAEYRRTEEKFLVPHTGHASCEVCGATLETWLESTHLAIFELVKRPDGKPGSGSV' A
#
# COMPACT_ATOMS: atom_id res chain seq x y z
N MET A 1 -6.18 -3.11 -12.20
CA MET A 1 -6.86 -4.19 -11.46
C MET A 1 -6.79 -3.82 -10.00
N GLU A 2 -7.88 -3.95 -9.27
CA GLU A 2 -7.89 -3.63 -7.85
C GLU A 2 -7.72 -4.91 -7.05
N THR A 3 -6.77 -4.92 -6.11
CA THR A 3 -6.48 -6.10 -5.29
C THR A 3 -6.45 -5.69 -3.84
N ILE A 4 -7.11 -6.46 -2.97
CA ILE A 4 -7.03 -6.25 -1.52
C ILE A 4 -5.80 -6.98 -1.00
N VAL A 5 -4.86 -6.25 -0.42
CA VAL A 5 -3.66 -6.76 0.24
C VAL A 5 -3.87 -6.69 1.74
N ARG A 6 -3.60 -7.79 2.43
CA ARG A 6 -3.70 -7.87 3.89
C ARG A 6 -2.32 -7.88 4.49
N CYS A 7 -2.07 -6.96 5.41
CA CYS A 7 -0.88 -6.98 6.24
C CYS A 7 -1.05 -8.00 7.36
N ASP A 8 0.04 -8.59 7.83
CA ASP A 8 0.05 -9.57 8.93
C ASP A 8 -0.53 -9.00 10.23
N CYS A 9 -0.38 -7.68 10.46
CA CYS A 9 -1.02 -7.00 11.58
C CYS A 9 -2.56 -6.98 11.52
N GLY A 10 -3.16 -7.40 10.41
CA GLY A 10 -4.61 -7.41 10.18
C GLY A 10 -5.15 -6.18 9.45
N ALA A 11 -4.30 -5.24 9.03
CA ALA A 11 -4.70 -4.12 8.19
C ALA A 11 -5.01 -4.57 6.75
N GLU A 12 -6.05 -4.01 6.14
CA GLU A 12 -6.41 -4.26 4.75
C GLU A 12 -6.15 -3.01 3.91
N TYR A 13 -5.44 -3.17 2.80
CA TYR A 13 -5.11 -2.13 1.85
C TYR A 13 -5.72 -2.45 0.49
N ARG A 14 -6.25 -1.43 -0.17
CA ARG A 14 -6.56 -1.48 -1.59
C ARG A 14 -5.26 -1.18 -2.34
N ARG A 15 -4.72 -2.18 -3.03
CA ARG A 15 -3.61 -2.02 -3.96
C ARG A 15 -4.15 -1.65 -5.33
N THR A 16 -3.71 -0.50 -5.81
CA THR A 16 -3.87 -0.07 -7.19
C THR A 16 -2.49 0.08 -7.82
N GLU A 17 -2.44 0.09 -9.16
CA GLU A 17 -1.20 0.24 -9.91
C GLU A 17 -1.30 1.48 -10.76
N GLU A 18 -0.29 2.34 -10.64
CA GLU A 18 -0.15 3.53 -11.47
C GLU A 18 1.13 3.43 -12.31
N LYS A 19 1.01 3.81 -13.58
CA LYS A 19 2.11 3.72 -14.54
C LYS A 19 2.76 5.08 -14.70
N PHE A 20 4.05 5.14 -14.43
CA PHE A 20 4.89 6.30 -14.61
C PHE A 20 5.69 6.19 -15.91
N LEU A 21 6.11 7.35 -16.43
CA LEU A 21 6.92 7.41 -17.65
C LEU A 21 8.39 7.07 -17.39
N VAL A 22 8.84 7.18 -16.14
CA VAL A 22 10.22 6.92 -15.73
C VAL A 22 10.25 5.85 -14.64
N PRO A 23 11.31 5.03 -14.58
CA PRO A 23 11.43 4.01 -13.55
C PRO A 23 11.70 4.65 -12.19
N HIS A 24 11.07 4.07 -11.17
CA HIS A 24 11.20 4.49 -9.78
C HIS A 24 11.62 3.31 -8.92
N THR A 25 12.30 3.62 -7.82
CA THR A 25 12.69 2.66 -6.78
C THR A 25 12.11 3.15 -5.47
N GLY A 26 11.51 2.25 -4.71
CA GLY A 26 10.80 2.61 -3.48
C GLY A 26 10.16 1.41 -2.83
N HIS A 27 9.43 1.67 -1.76
CA HIS A 27 8.70 0.66 -1.04
C HIS A 27 7.43 1.28 -0.45
N ALA A 28 6.41 0.44 -0.29
CA ALA A 28 5.23 0.76 0.49
C ALA A 28 5.33 0.06 1.83
N SER A 29 5.07 0.80 2.91
CA SER A 29 5.03 0.27 4.26
C SER A 29 3.63 0.40 4.83
N CYS A 30 3.25 -0.57 5.65
CA CYS A 30 2.01 -0.55 6.41
C CYS A 30 2.04 0.63 7.38
N GLU A 31 1.07 1.53 7.26
CA GLU A 31 0.94 2.69 8.14
C GLU A 31 0.59 2.31 9.59
N VAL A 32 0.14 1.08 9.83
CA VAL A 32 -0.26 0.58 11.16
C VAL A 32 0.92 0.00 11.92
N CYS A 33 1.65 -0.95 11.33
CA CYS A 33 2.73 -1.67 12.01
C CYS A 33 4.14 -1.36 11.47
N GLY A 34 4.25 -0.57 10.39
CA GLY A 34 5.52 -0.24 9.75
C GLY A 34 6.12 -1.36 8.87
N ALA A 35 5.49 -2.53 8.78
CA ALA A 35 5.99 -3.63 7.96
C ALA A 35 5.94 -3.28 6.47
N THR A 36 6.95 -3.68 5.71
CA THR A 36 6.99 -3.49 4.26
C THR A 36 5.90 -4.34 3.59
N LEU A 37 5.00 -3.69 2.86
CA LEU A 37 3.97 -4.35 2.05
C LEU A 37 4.55 -4.82 0.72
N GLU A 38 5.24 -3.94 0.02
CA GLU A 38 5.85 -4.22 -1.28
C GLU A 38 7.07 -3.32 -1.48
N THR A 39 8.04 -3.81 -2.25
CA THR A 39 9.23 -3.06 -2.69
C THR A 39 9.36 -3.16 -4.19
N TRP A 40 9.76 -2.08 -4.83
CA TRP A 40 9.99 -2.04 -6.27
C TRP A 40 11.35 -1.39 -6.55
N LEU A 41 12.02 -1.93 -7.56
CA LEU A 41 13.34 -1.49 -8.01
C LEU A 41 13.27 -1.20 -9.51
N GLU A 42 13.59 0.02 -9.90
CA GLU A 42 13.59 0.48 -11.29
C GLU A 42 12.29 0.15 -12.06
N SER A 43 11.15 0.21 -11.37
CA SER A 43 9.84 -0.12 -11.94
C SER A 43 9.12 1.14 -12.40
N THR A 44 8.53 1.10 -13.60
CA THR A 44 7.59 2.12 -14.08
C THR A 44 6.17 1.89 -13.55
N HIS A 45 5.91 0.71 -12.99
CA HIS A 45 4.64 0.36 -12.37
C HIS A 45 4.78 0.53 -10.86
N LEU A 46 4.15 1.57 -10.32
CA LEU A 46 4.13 1.85 -8.89
C LEU A 46 2.84 1.32 -8.27
N ALA A 47 2.99 0.58 -7.19
CA ALA A 47 1.86 0.13 -6.40
C ALA A 47 1.49 1.19 -5.37
N ILE A 48 0.23 1.62 -5.42
CA ILE A 48 -0.36 2.55 -4.47
C ILE A 48 -1.21 1.73 -3.51
N PHE A 49 -1.02 1.95 -2.21
CA PHE A 49 -1.73 1.23 -1.16
C PHE A 49 -2.58 2.22 -0.37
N GLU A 50 -3.90 2.11 -0.52
CA GLU A 50 -4.85 2.90 0.28
C GLU A 50 -5.36 2.05 1.43
N LEU A 51 -5.20 2.52 2.66
CA LEU A 51 -5.67 1.81 3.86
C LEU A 51 -7.21 1.79 3.89
N VAL A 52 -7.79 0.61 3.67
CA VAL A 52 -9.24 0.40 3.70
C VAL A 52 -9.71 0.11 5.12
N LYS A 53 -8.97 -0.73 5.85
CA LYS A 53 -9.38 -1.18 7.18
C LYS A 53 -8.18 -1.33 8.10
N ARG A 54 -8.28 -0.76 9.30
CA ARG A 54 -7.32 -1.03 10.38
C ARG A 54 -7.68 -2.32 11.13
N PRO A 55 -6.71 -3.00 11.73
CA PRO A 55 -6.97 -4.21 12.51
C PRO A 55 -7.91 -3.96 13.69
N ASP A 56 -7.92 -2.75 14.25
CA ASP A 56 -8.85 -2.32 15.31
C ASP A 56 -10.29 -2.12 14.81
N GLY A 57 -10.56 -2.41 13.54
CA GLY A 57 -11.88 -2.24 12.89
C GLY A 57 -12.26 -0.80 12.56
N LYS A 58 -11.39 0.17 12.88
CA LYS A 58 -11.60 1.59 12.59
C LYS A 58 -11.24 1.90 11.12
N PRO A 59 -12.04 2.70 10.39
CA PRO A 59 -11.66 3.11 9.04
C PRO A 59 -10.32 3.87 9.08
N GLY A 60 -9.46 3.59 8.09
CA GLY A 60 -8.18 4.25 7.92
C GLY A 60 -8.40 5.76 7.93
N SER A 61 -7.92 6.43 8.97
CA SER A 61 -8.06 7.88 9.07
C SER A 61 -7.08 8.49 8.09
N GLY A 62 -7.57 8.80 6.88
CA GLY A 62 -6.89 9.74 6.00
C GLY A 62 -6.76 11.06 6.75
N SER A 63 -5.55 11.37 7.20
CA SER A 63 -5.23 12.68 7.73
C SER A 63 -4.89 13.59 6.55
N VAL A 64 -5.84 14.47 6.23
CA VAL A 64 -5.66 15.72 5.47
C VAL A 64 -4.43 16.49 5.95
#